data_AF-A0A7W0F296-F1
#
_entry.id   AF-A0A7W0F296-F1
#
_cell.length_a   1.000
_cell.length_b   1.000
_cell.length_c   1.000
_cell.angle_alpha   90.00
_cell.angle_beta   90.00
_cell.angle_gamma   90.00
#
_symmetry.space_group_name_H-M   'P 1'
#
loop_
_entity.id
_entity.type
_entity.pdbx_description
1 polymer ?
#
loop_
_entity_poly.entity_id
_entity_poly.type
_entity_poly.pdbx_seq_one_letter_code
_entity_poly.pdbx_strand_id
1 'polypeptide(L)'
;MKIYLSGLAFDEGKVKYNDERLIKLSDKFKPKKVAPFFAELTTADPEQADAIAVRKETLLDLLIPDMEKLEGRLARSESQDEKKLLVKCIRAMEEEKVLCDLELSVDEKNILKALAPLTFKPTVVIDGDISTDELIASVLKKAGIIFFYTAGKDECKAWPVEKNSNAVTCAGKIHSDLARGFIRADVVPFDGMMSVFNMHEAKEKGLVKTVEKNHIIEDGDIIEIKFNV
;
A
#
# COMPACT_ATOMS: atom_id res chain seq x y z
N MET A 1 -3.62 7.93 -0.12
CA MET A 1 -3.87 6.99 -1.22
C MET A 1 -5.24 7.30 -1.77
N LYS A 2 -5.35 7.55 -3.07
CA LYS A 2 -6.61 7.78 -3.76
C LYS A 2 -7.17 6.45 -4.29
N ILE A 3 -8.40 6.13 -3.93
CA ILE A 3 -9.09 4.89 -4.27
C ILE A 3 -10.28 5.25 -5.14
N TYR A 4 -10.28 4.77 -6.38
CA TYR A 4 -11.42 4.88 -7.28
C TYR A 4 -12.49 3.86 -6.91
N LEU A 5 -13.74 4.29 -6.84
CA LEU A 5 -14.90 3.46 -6.55
C LEU A 5 -15.73 3.25 -7.82
N SER A 6 -15.86 2.00 -8.27
CA SER A 6 -16.77 1.62 -9.35
C SER A 6 -17.94 0.80 -8.78
N GLY A 7 -19.16 1.30 -8.96
CA GLY A 7 -20.37 0.61 -8.49
C GLY A 7 -20.50 0.48 -6.96
N LEU A 8 -19.73 1.23 -6.18
CA LEU A 8 -19.75 1.19 -4.71
C LEU A 8 -20.30 2.51 -4.15
N ALA A 9 -21.26 2.41 -3.22
CA ALA A 9 -21.88 3.57 -2.59
C ALA A 9 -21.18 3.91 -1.26
N PHE A 10 -20.14 4.75 -1.33
CA PHE A 10 -19.46 5.35 -0.18
C PHE A 10 -19.42 6.86 -0.31
N ASP A 11 -19.29 7.57 0.81
CA ASP A 11 -19.04 9.01 0.81
C ASP A 11 -17.67 9.32 0.19
N GLU A 12 -17.64 10.23 -0.79
CA GLU A 12 -16.40 10.68 -1.41
C GLU A 12 -15.61 11.64 -0.52
N GLY A 13 -14.29 11.67 -0.72
CA GLY A 13 -13.36 12.55 -0.03
C GLY A 13 -12.40 11.82 0.91
N LYS A 14 -11.79 12.58 1.82
CA LYS A 14 -10.78 12.06 2.73
C LYS A 14 -11.43 11.32 3.89
N VAL A 15 -11.16 10.02 3.97
CA VAL A 15 -11.63 9.14 5.03
C VAL A 15 -10.47 8.67 5.88
N LYS A 16 -10.63 8.76 7.21
CA LYS A 16 -9.67 8.23 8.18
C LYS A 16 -9.77 6.71 8.21
N TYR A 17 -8.64 6.03 8.08
CA TYR A 17 -8.55 4.59 8.33
C TYR A 17 -8.34 4.31 9.82
N ASN A 18 -9.19 3.48 10.41
CA ASN A 18 -9.11 3.11 11.83
C ASN A 18 -8.18 1.90 12.03
N ASP A 19 -6.87 2.18 11.99
CA ASP A 19 -5.85 1.19 12.29
C ASP A 19 -5.82 0.81 13.78
N GLU A 20 -6.17 -0.44 14.08
CA GLU A 20 -6.18 -0.98 15.45
C GLU A 20 -4.84 -0.85 16.18
N ARG A 21 -3.71 -1.01 15.48
CA ARG A 21 -2.38 -0.92 16.10
C ARG A 21 -2.09 0.51 16.52
N LEU A 22 -2.43 1.49 15.68
CA LEU A 22 -2.27 2.90 16.03
C LEU A 22 -3.18 3.30 17.20
N ILE A 23 -4.41 2.79 17.25
CA ILE A 23 -5.33 3.01 18.37
C ILE A 23 -4.72 2.48 19.67
N LYS A 24 -4.23 1.24 19.67
CA LYS A 24 -3.57 0.62 20.84
C LYS A 24 -2.30 1.37 21.29
N LEU A 25 -1.49 1.84 20.34
CA LEU A 25 -0.32 2.69 20.63
C LEU A 25 -0.74 4.03 21.25
N SER A 26 -1.78 4.66 20.70
CA SER A 26 -2.34 5.90 21.23
C SER A 26 -2.82 5.73 22.66
N ASP A 27 -3.59 4.68 22.94
CA ASP A 27 -4.11 4.40 24.29
C ASP A 27 -2.99 4.16 25.30
N LYS A 28 -1.94 3.46 24.86
CA LYS A 28 -0.76 3.16 25.67
C LYS A 28 0.06 4.40 25.99
N PHE A 29 0.47 5.15 24.96
CA PHE A 29 1.43 6.25 25.12
C PHE A 29 0.78 7.58 25.50
N LYS A 30 -0.54 7.71 25.30
CA LYS A 30 -1.31 8.94 25.51
C LYS A 30 -0.60 10.15 24.89
N PRO A 31 -0.29 10.11 23.59
CA PRO A 31 0.54 11.11 22.94
C PRO A 31 -0.18 12.46 22.89
N LYS A 32 0.58 13.55 22.78
CA LYS A 32 0.01 14.88 22.48
C LYS A 32 -0.68 14.92 21.12
N LYS A 33 -0.23 14.09 20.17
CA LYS A 33 -0.76 14.01 18.81
C LYS A 33 -0.84 12.58 18.31
N VAL A 34 -1.94 12.26 17.61
CA VAL A 34 -2.10 11.02 16.86
C VAL A 34 -2.26 11.37 15.38
N ALA A 35 -1.43 10.79 14.53
CA ALA A 35 -1.47 11.01 13.09
C ALA A 35 -1.85 9.71 12.36
N PRO A 36 -3.14 9.53 12.05
CA PRO A 36 -3.62 8.34 11.33
C PRO A 36 -3.36 8.44 9.83
N PHE A 37 -3.58 7.31 9.15
CA PHE A 37 -3.62 7.25 7.70
C PHE A 37 -4.99 7.73 7.18
N PHE A 38 -4.99 8.40 6.04
CA PHE A 38 -6.19 8.81 5.32
C PHE A 38 -6.16 8.25 3.89
N ALA A 39 -7.26 7.63 3.49
CA ALA A 39 -7.55 7.32 2.09
C ALA A 39 -8.45 8.44 1.52
N GLU A 40 -8.36 8.67 0.22
CA GLU A 40 -9.26 9.55 -0.52
C GLU A 40 -10.13 8.67 -1.40
N LEU A 41 -11.43 8.60 -1.12
CA LEU A 41 -12.39 7.83 -1.91
C LEU A 41 -12.97 8.74 -3.00
N THR A 42 -13.05 8.26 -4.24
CA THR A 42 -13.60 9.07 -5.34
C THR A 42 -14.22 8.24 -6.45
N THR A 43 -15.19 8.81 -7.17
CA THR A 43 -15.79 8.25 -8.39
C THR A 43 -15.39 9.02 -9.65
N ALA A 44 -14.53 10.05 -9.53
CA ALA A 44 -14.31 11.04 -10.58
C ALA A 44 -13.43 10.56 -11.76
N ASP A 45 -12.22 10.08 -11.47
CA ASP A 45 -11.24 9.71 -12.51
C ASP A 45 -10.41 8.49 -12.08
N PRO A 46 -10.60 7.31 -12.70
CA PRO A 46 -9.83 6.12 -12.38
C PRO A 46 -8.36 6.23 -12.81
N GLU A 47 -8.00 7.07 -13.79
CA GLU A 47 -6.62 7.25 -14.24
C GLU A 47 -5.75 7.94 -13.18
N GLN A 48 -6.35 8.82 -12.37
CA GLN A 48 -5.66 9.52 -11.29
C GLN A 48 -5.61 8.76 -9.96
N ALA A 49 -6.32 7.63 -9.84
CA ALA A 49 -6.35 6.85 -8.62
C ALA A 49 -5.09 5.99 -8.44
N ASP A 50 -4.70 5.75 -7.19
CA ASP A 50 -3.60 4.84 -6.84
C ASP A 50 -4.06 3.37 -6.85
N ALA A 51 -5.36 3.14 -6.60
CA ALA A 51 -5.98 1.83 -6.57
C ALA A 51 -7.47 1.91 -6.91
N ILE A 52 -8.09 0.76 -7.15
CA ILE A 52 -9.47 0.62 -7.55
C ILE A 52 -10.19 -0.35 -6.60
N ALA A 53 -11.38 0.02 -6.17
CA ALA A 53 -12.36 -0.88 -5.59
C ALA A 53 -13.58 -0.90 -6.50
N VAL A 54 -13.98 -2.10 -6.93
CA VAL A 54 -15.08 -2.29 -7.88
C VAL A 54 -16.07 -3.30 -7.35
N ARG A 55 -17.36 -2.99 -7.48
CA ARG A 55 -18.43 -3.94 -7.23
C ARG A 55 -18.42 -5.02 -8.31
N LYS A 56 -18.55 -6.29 -7.92
CA LYS A 56 -18.49 -7.44 -8.84
C LYS A 56 -19.43 -7.28 -10.04
N GLU A 57 -20.64 -6.78 -9.81
CA GLU A 57 -21.64 -6.58 -10.86
C GLU A 57 -21.24 -5.52 -11.90
N THR A 58 -20.32 -4.61 -11.58
CA THR A 58 -19.84 -3.53 -12.48
C THR A 58 -18.38 -3.74 -12.89
N LEU A 59 -17.82 -4.93 -12.68
CA LEU A 59 -16.43 -5.22 -13.02
C LEU A 59 -16.15 -5.08 -14.52
N LEU A 60 -17.10 -5.48 -15.37
CA LEU A 60 -16.97 -5.40 -16.82
C LEU A 60 -16.80 -3.95 -17.33
N ASP A 61 -17.34 -2.96 -16.62
CA ASP A 61 -17.18 -1.54 -16.98
C ASP A 61 -15.71 -1.08 -16.90
N LEU A 62 -14.88 -1.77 -16.11
CA LEU A 62 -13.43 -1.54 -16.06
C LEU A 62 -12.66 -2.43 -17.03
N LEU A 63 -13.08 -3.68 -17.22
CA LEU A 63 -12.36 -4.65 -18.04
C LEU A 63 -12.49 -4.36 -19.54
N ILE A 64 -13.68 -3.95 -20.00
CA ILE A 64 -13.96 -3.72 -21.42
C ILE A 64 -13.04 -2.63 -22.01
N PRO A 65 -12.92 -1.42 -21.42
CA PRO A 65 -12.01 -0.41 -21.95
C PRO A 65 -10.54 -0.84 -22.00
N ASP A 66 -10.10 -1.62 -21.00
CA ASP A 66 -8.74 -2.18 -21.00
C ASP A 66 -8.57 -3.24 -22.10
N MET A 67 -9.55 -4.10 -22.34
CA MET A 67 -9.54 -5.09 -23.42
C MET A 67 -9.42 -4.40 -24.78
N GLU A 68 -10.28 -3.42 -25.09
CA GLU A 68 -10.25 -2.67 -26.35
C GLU A 68 -8.89 -1.99 -26.57
N LYS A 69 -8.32 -1.43 -25.51
CA LYS A 69 -6.99 -0.81 -25.52
C LYS A 69 -5.89 -1.82 -25.85
N LEU A 70 -5.93 -3.00 -25.23
CA LEU A 70 -4.94 -4.05 -25.48
C LEU A 70 -5.10 -4.69 -26.86
N GLU A 71 -6.33 -4.86 -27.37
CA GLU A 71 -6.62 -5.33 -28.72
C GLU A 71 -6.08 -4.35 -29.78
N GLY A 72 -6.34 -3.06 -29.60
CA GLY A 72 -5.78 -2.01 -30.46
C GLY A 72 -4.25 -2.01 -30.45
N ARG A 73 -3.61 -2.33 -29.32
CA ARG A 73 -2.15 -2.50 -29.26
C ARG A 73 -1.69 -3.79 -29.93
N LEU A 74 -2.42 -4.88 -29.77
CA LEU A 74 -2.10 -6.19 -30.33
C LEU A 74 -2.07 -6.15 -31.87
N ALA A 75 -3.03 -5.46 -32.48
CA ALA A 75 -3.15 -5.33 -33.94
C ALA A 75 -1.94 -4.66 -34.61
N ARG A 76 -1.23 -3.79 -33.88
CA ARG A 76 -0.09 -2.99 -34.39
C ARG A 76 1.26 -3.37 -33.83
N SER A 77 1.33 -4.32 -32.88
CA SER A 77 2.61 -4.74 -32.31
C SER A 77 3.42 -5.54 -33.33
N GLU A 78 4.74 -5.40 -33.31
CA GLU A 78 5.68 -6.22 -34.08
C GLU A 78 6.42 -7.23 -33.19
N SER A 79 6.42 -7.02 -31.86
CA SER A 79 7.10 -7.86 -30.89
C SER A 79 6.28 -9.11 -30.59
N GLN A 80 6.86 -10.28 -30.83
CA GLN A 80 6.19 -11.54 -30.57
C GLN A 80 5.91 -11.76 -29.07
N ASP A 81 6.78 -11.25 -28.19
CA ASP A 81 6.61 -11.38 -26.74
C ASP A 81 5.55 -10.43 -26.21
N GLU A 82 5.47 -9.20 -26.74
CA GLU A 82 4.37 -8.28 -26.43
C GLU A 82 3.04 -8.87 -26.89
N LYS A 83 2.96 -9.43 -28.10
CA LYS A 83 1.74 -10.10 -28.60
C LYS A 83 1.27 -11.22 -27.69
N LYS A 84 2.18 -12.09 -27.24
CA LYS A 84 1.85 -13.18 -26.29
C LYS A 84 1.29 -12.63 -24.99
N LEU A 85 1.91 -11.59 -24.43
CA LEU A 85 1.44 -10.93 -23.22
C LEU A 85 0.05 -10.33 -23.40
N LEU A 86 -0.19 -9.58 -24.49
CA LEU A 86 -1.48 -8.94 -24.76
C LEU A 86 -2.60 -9.98 -24.88
N VAL A 87 -2.36 -11.07 -25.62
CA VAL A 87 -3.34 -12.18 -25.72
C VAL A 87 -3.60 -12.82 -24.36
N LYS A 88 -2.57 -13.03 -23.54
CA LYS A 88 -2.70 -13.55 -22.16
C LYS A 88 -3.56 -12.62 -21.30
N CYS A 89 -3.34 -11.31 -21.37
CA CYS A 89 -4.08 -10.31 -20.61
C CYS A 89 -5.55 -10.20 -21.05
N ILE A 90 -5.82 -10.18 -22.36
CA ILE A 90 -7.19 -10.13 -22.89
C ILE A 90 -7.98 -11.34 -22.43
N ARG A 91 -7.44 -12.56 -22.59
CA ARG A 91 -8.08 -13.79 -22.12
C ARG A 91 -8.38 -13.80 -20.62
N ALA A 92 -7.49 -13.24 -19.82
CA ALA A 92 -7.74 -13.12 -18.38
C ALA A 92 -8.94 -12.22 -18.08
N MET A 93 -9.07 -11.09 -18.78
CA MET A 93 -10.19 -10.17 -18.60
C MET A 93 -11.50 -10.74 -19.14
N GLU A 94 -11.48 -11.53 -20.21
CA GLU A 94 -12.64 -12.32 -20.69
C GLU A 94 -13.15 -13.31 -19.62
N GLU A 95 -12.24 -13.83 -18.77
CA GLU A 95 -12.56 -14.66 -17.60
C GLU A 95 -12.84 -13.83 -16.33
N GLU A 96 -13.14 -12.54 -16.47
CA GLU A 96 -13.42 -11.59 -15.39
C GLU A 96 -12.28 -11.43 -14.36
N LYS A 97 -11.02 -11.60 -14.80
CA LYS A 97 -9.83 -11.39 -13.94
C LYS A 97 -9.20 -10.03 -14.20
N VAL A 98 -8.91 -9.31 -13.12
CA VAL A 98 -8.17 -8.05 -13.16
C VAL A 98 -6.68 -8.30 -13.43
N LEU A 99 -6.04 -7.41 -14.18
CA LEU A 99 -4.65 -7.61 -14.63
C LEU A 99 -3.63 -7.61 -13.49
N CYS A 100 -3.90 -6.90 -12.39
CA CYS A 100 -3.02 -6.88 -11.23
C CYS A 100 -2.89 -8.24 -10.51
N ASP A 101 -3.80 -9.19 -10.74
CA ASP A 101 -3.73 -10.56 -10.19
C ASP A 101 -2.92 -11.52 -11.06
N LEU A 102 -2.47 -11.10 -12.24
CA LEU A 102 -1.73 -11.98 -13.13
C LEU A 102 -0.29 -12.20 -12.63
N GLU A 103 0.13 -13.47 -12.67
CA GLU A 103 1.53 -13.83 -12.55
C GLU A 103 2.26 -13.43 -13.82
N LEU A 104 3.10 -12.40 -13.68
CA LEU A 104 3.84 -11.78 -14.77
C LEU A 104 5.33 -11.70 -14.45
N SER A 105 6.16 -11.91 -15.47
CA SER A 105 7.59 -11.65 -15.40
C SER A 105 7.88 -10.16 -15.20
N VAL A 106 9.11 -9.82 -14.85
CA VAL A 106 9.53 -8.41 -14.70
C VAL A 106 9.34 -7.63 -16.00
N ASP A 107 9.68 -8.23 -17.13
CA ASP A 107 9.54 -7.60 -18.45
C ASP A 107 8.07 -7.42 -18.84
N GLU A 108 7.23 -8.43 -18.58
CA GLU A 108 5.78 -8.34 -18.81
C GLU A 108 5.17 -7.19 -17.99
N LYS A 109 5.55 -7.08 -16.71
CA LYS A 109 5.11 -5.96 -15.85
C LYS A 109 5.56 -4.61 -16.40
N ASN A 110 6.79 -4.51 -16.91
CA ASN A 110 7.29 -3.25 -17.48
C ASN A 110 6.51 -2.84 -18.74
N ILE A 111 6.16 -3.80 -19.60
CA ILE A 111 5.31 -3.56 -20.76
C ILE A 111 3.92 -3.07 -20.33
N LEU A 112 3.26 -3.75 -19.39
CA LEU A 112 1.94 -3.33 -18.91
C LEU A 112 1.97 -1.96 -18.22
N LYS A 113 3.02 -1.65 -17.45
CA LYS A 113 3.20 -0.30 -16.88
C LYS A 113 3.24 0.78 -17.95
N ALA A 114 3.95 0.53 -19.06
CA ALA A 114 4.04 1.48 -20.17
C ALA A 114 2.70 1.64 -20.91
N LEU A 115 1.91 0.56 -21.00
CA LEU A 115 0.57 0.62 -21.57
C LEU A 115 -0.46 1.24 -20.62
N ALA A 116 -0.22 1.20 -19.31
CA ALA A 116 -1.07 1.74 -18.25
C ALA A 116 -2.57 1.34 -18.38
N PRO A 117 -2.93 0.04 -18.49
CA PRO A 117 -4.31 -0.38 -18.33
C PRO A 117 -4.77 -0.16 -16.88
N LEU A 118 -6.04 0.22 -16.69
CA LEU A 118 -6.60 0.59 -15.39
C LEU A 118 -6.53 -0.55 -14.39
N THR A 119 -6.92 -1.75 -14.80
CA THR A 119 -7.03 -2.95 -13.95
C THR A 119 -5.69 -3.56 -13.56
N PHE A 120 -4.58 -3.02 -14.09
CA PHE A 120 -3.22 -3.33 -13.61
C PHE A 120 -2.84 -2.53 -12.36
N LYS A 121 -3.58 -1.46 -12.04
CA LYS A 121 -3.54 -0.86 -10.70
C LYS A 121 -4.05 -1.88 -9.67
N PRO A 122 -3.65 -1.79 -8.40
CA PRO A 122 -4.21 -2.60 -7.33
C PRO A 122 -5.74 -2.51 -7.34
N THR A 123 -6.40 -3.60 -7.73
CA THR A 123 -7.86 -3.64 -7.93
C THR A 123 -8.48 -4.69 -7.02
N VAL A 124 -9.44 -4.28 -6.20
CA VAL A 124 -10.21 -5.17 -5.33
C VAL A 124 -11.61 -5.29 -5.88
N VAL A 125 -12.03 -6.53 -6.12
CA VAL A 125 -13.41 -6.85 -6.50
C VAL A 125 -14.19 -7.17 -5.23
N ILE A 126 -15.27 -6.45 -5.00
CA ILE A 126 -16.12 -6.56 -3.82
C ILE A 126 -17.40 -7.32 -4.19
N ASP A 127 -17.65 -8.42 -3.48
CA ASP A 127 -18.87 -9.23 -3.57
C ASP A 127 -19.62 -9.09 -2.24
N GLY A 128 -20.77 -8.41 -2.26
CA GLY A 128 -21.55 -8.10 -1.07
C GLY A 128 -21.19 -6.78 -0.36
N ASP A 129 -21.66 -6.67 0.88
CA ASP A 129 -21.47 -5.48 1.72
C ASP A 129 -20.11 -5.49 2.43
N ILE A 130 -19.52 -4.31 2.56
CA ILE A 130 -18.23 -4.11 3.22
C ILE A 130 -18.21 -2.74 3.91
N SER A 131 -17.59 -2.65 5.08
CA SER A 131 -17.36 -1.37 5.75
C SER A 131 -16.24 -0.58 5.09
N THR A 132 -16.18 0.73 5.36
CA THR A 132 -15.14 1.59 4.80
C THR A 132 -13.73 1.17 5.23
N ASP A 133 -13.56 0.77 6.50
CA ASP A 133 -12.26 0.30 6.99
C ASP A 133 -11.84 -1.03 6.35
N GLU A 134 -12.77 -1.97 6.17
CA GLU A 134 -12.50 -3.24 5.47
C GLU A 134 -12.15 -3.03 3.99
N LEU A 135 -12.81 -2.07 3.32
CA LEU A 135 -12.48 -1.68 1.95
C LEU A 135 -11.07 -1.11 1.87
N ILE A 136 -10.73 -0.14 2.73
CA ILE A 136 -9.40 0.47 2.75
C ILE A 136 -8.33 -0.58 3.08
N ALA A 137 -8.58 -1.45 4.06
CA ALA A 137 -7.66 -2.54 4.42
C ALA A 137 -7.42 -3.51 3.26
N SER A 138 -8.48 -3.89 2.54
CA SER A 138 -8.39 -4.77 1.37
C SER A 138 -7.57 -4.15 0.25
N VAL A 139 -7.77 -2.85 -0.02
CA VAL A 139 -7.03 -2.11 -1.03
C VAL A 139 -5.55 -1.96 -0.64
N LEU A 140 -5.25 -1.61 0.61
CA LEU A 140 -3.87 -1.51 1.10
C LEU A 140 -3.14 -2.85 0.97
N LYS A 141 -3.80 -3.95 1.35
CA LYS A 141 -3.28 -5.31 1.19
C LYS A 141 -3.01 -5.63 -0.29
N LYS A 142 -3.96 -5.33 -1.18
CA LYS A 142 -3.81 -5.55 -2.63
C LYS A 142 -2.66 -4.73 -3.22
N ALA A 143 -2.48 -3.51 -2.74
CA ALA A 143 -1.38 -2.63 -3.15
C ALA A 143 -0.02 -3.01 -2.52
N GLY A 144 0.01 -4.00 -1.62
CA GLY A 144 1.22 -4.37 -0.90
C GLY A 144 1.72 -3.25 0.02
N ILE A 145 0.83 -2.42 0.55
CA ILE A 145 1.17 -1.38 1.52
C ILE A 145 1.09 -1.96 2.93
N ILE A 146 2.14 -1.73 3.71
CA ILE A 146 2.24 -2.05 5.14
C ILE A 146 2.37 -0.76 5.95
N PHE A 147 2.20 -0.86 7.26
CA PHE A 147 2.47 0.26 8.17
C PHE A 147 3.61 -0.08 9.12
N PHE A 148 4.56 0.85 9.23
CA PHE A 148 5.40 0.96 10.41
C PHE A 148 4.99 2.19 11.21
N TYR A 149 5.48 2.29 12.43
CA TYR A 149 5.03 3.29 13.38
C TYR A 149 6.20 4.02 14.03
N THR A 150 5.96 5.28 14.35
CA THR A 150 6.72 6.01 15.37
C THR A 150 5.79 6.22 16.56
N ALA A 151 6.23 5.88 17.77
CA ALA A 151 5.39 5.91 18.96
C ALA A 151 6.12 6.47 20.18
N GLY A 152 5.49 7.43 20.86
CA GLY A 152 6.00 8.05 22.07
C GLY A 152 5.02 9.07 22.64
N LYS A 153 5.42 9.81 23.68
CA LYS A 153 4.56 10.79 24.37
C LYS A 153 4.22 12.02 23.53
N ASP A 154 5.04 12.36 22.55
CA ASP A 154 4.80 13.52 21.70
C ASP A 154 3.89 13.19 20.53
N GLU A 155 4.19 12.13 19.77
CA GLU A 155 3.38 11.68 18.64
C GLU A 155 3.34 10.15 18.53
N CYS A 156 2.16 9.62 18.22
CA CYS A 156 2.00 8.29 17.62
C CYS A 156 1.54 8.46 16.17
N LYS A 157 2.24 7.84 15.22
CA LYS A 157 1.94 7.98 13.80
C LYS A 157 2.10 6.67 13.05
N ALA A 158 1.15 6.39 12.17
CA ALA A 158 1.23 5.31 11.20
C ALA A 158 1.85 5.82 9.89
N TRP A 159 2.84 5.11 9.38
CA TRP A 159 3.55 5.46 8.16
C TRP A 159 3.31 4.37 7.09
N PRO A 160 2.51 4.66 6.06
CA PRO A 160 2.31 3.72 4.97
C PRO A 160 3.57 3.61 4.12
N VAL A 161 3.99 2.39 3.83
CA VAL A 161 5.14 2.11 2.98
C VAL A 161 4.90 0.83 2.16
N GLU A 162 5.53 0.73 1.00
CA GLU A 162 5.49 -0.51 0.22
C GLU A 162 6.17 -1.64 1.00
N LYS A 163 5.58 -2.84 0.95
CA LYS A 163 6.17 -4.05 1.49
C LYS A 163 7.56 -4.27 0.91
N ASN A 164 8.48 -4.77 1.74
CA ASN A 164 9.90 -4.92 1.44
C ASN A 164 10.67 -3.59 1.36
N SER A 165 10.13 -2.50 1.91
CA SER A 165 10.89 -1.26 2.06
C SER A 165 11.95 -1.39 3.14
N ASN A 166 13.14 -0.85 2.85
CA ASN A 166 14.26 -0.86 3.79
C ASN A 166 14.21 0.30 4.79
N ALA A 167 15.04 0.23 5.83
CA ALA A 167 15.09 1.21 6.91
C ALA A 167 15.36 2.65 6.43
N VAL A 168 16.19 2.85 5.40
CA VAL A 168 16.44 4.19 4.84
C VAL A 168 15.22 4.74 4.11
N THR A 169 14.52 3.91 3.34
CA THR A 169 13.25 4.27 2.70
C THR A 169 12.22 4.68 3.73
N CYS A 170 12.08 3.91 4.82
CA CYS A 170 11.20 4.24 5.93
C CYS A 170 11.61 5.55 6.63
N ALA A 171 12.90 5.79 6.86
CA ALA A 171 13.39 7.08 7.37
C ALA A 171 13.01 8.24 6.44
N GLY A 172 13.13 8.05 5.12
CA GLY A 172 12.74 9.04 4.11
C GLY A 172 11.24 9.35 4.09
N LYS A 173 10.39 8.35 4.41
CA LYS A 173 8.95 8.58 4.62
C LYS A 173 8.69 9.49 5.81
N ILE A 174 9.50 9.40 6.87
CA ILE A 174 9.40 10.29 8.03
C ILE A 174 9.86 11.70 7.66
N HIS A 175 11.07 11.82 7.13
CA HIS A 175 11.65 13.08 6.65
C HIS A 175 12.86 12.83 5.73
N SER A 176 13.05 13.64 4.70
CA SER A 176 14.16 13.47 3.74
C SER A 176 15.56 13.59 4.39
N ASP A 177 15.71 14.47 5.38
CA ASP A 177 16.98 14.61 6.12
C ASP A 177 17.34 13.36 6.94
N LEU A 178 16.35 12.64 7.46
CA LEU A 178 16.60 11.38 8.19
C LEU A 178 17.17 10.31 7.27
N ALA A 179 16.70 10.25 6.02
CA ALA A 179 17.28 9.35 5.02
C ALA A 179 18.71 9.74 4.65
N ARG A 180 18.98 11.04 4.45
CA ARG A 180 20.32 11.53 4.10
C ARG A 180 21.34 11.30 5.22
N GLY A 181 20.92 11.58 6.46
CA GLY A 181 21.74 11.44 7.66
C GLY A 181 21.70 10.07 8.31
N PHE A 182 21.04 9.06 7.70
CA PHE A 182 20.77 7.78 8.35
C PHE A 182 22.06 7.09 8.81
N ILE A 183 22.11 6.74 10.10
CA ILE A 183 23.17 5.92 10.69
C ILE A 183 22.65 4.50 10.89
N ARG A 184 21.56 4.35 11.64
CA ARG A 184 20.92 3.08 11.99
C ARG A 184 19.49 3.31 12.47
N ALA A 185 18.71 2.26 12.61
CA ALA A 185 17.38 2.31 13.21
C ALA A 185 17.27 1.29 14.35
N ASP A 186 16.61 1.69 15.44
CA ASP A 186 16.18 0.76 16.48
C ASP A 186 14.75 0.32 16.15
N VAL A 187 14.52 -0.99 16.02
CA VAL A 187 13.26 -1.59 15.59
C VAL A 187 12.73 -2.51 16.68
N VAL A 188 11.44 -2.39 17.00
CA VAL A 188 10.73 -3.28 17.93
C VAL A 188 9.41 -3.70 17.29
N PRO A 189 9.11 -5.00 17.19
CA PRO A 189 7.81 -5.47 16.72
C PRO A 189 6.68 -4.96 17.62
N PHE A 190 5.48 -4.79 17.07
CA PHE A 190 4.30 -4.29 17.78
C PHE A 190 4.11 -4.93 19.16
N ASP A 191 4.05 -6.25 19.23
CA ASP A 191 3.82 -6.97 20.50
C ASP A 191 4.94 -6.73 21.52
N GLY A 192 6.19 -6.64 21.06
CA GLY A 192 7.34 -6.30 21.88
C GLY A 192 7.17 -4.90 22.49
N MET A 193 6.79 -3.92 21.67
CA MET A 193 6.54 -2.56 22.14
C MET A 193 5.32 -2.50 23.06
N MET A 194 4.31 -3.35 22.89
CA MET A 194 3.17 -3.43 23.80
C MET A 194 3.53 -3.99 25.19
N SER A 195 4.64 -4.73 25.33
CA SER A 195 5.12 -5.28 26.60
C SER A 195 6.00 -4.35 27.46
N VAL A 196 6.37 -3.17 26.93
CA VAL A 196 7.32 -2.21 27.57
C VAL A 196 6.82 -0.77 27.52
N PHE A 197 7.18 0.07 28.49
CA PHE A 197 6.71 1.44 28.61
C PHE A 197 7.25 2.38 27.52
N ASN A 198 8.40 2.09 26.92
CA ASN A 198 9.03 2.90 25.88
C ASN A 198 10.18 2.15 25.19
N MET A 199 10.75 2.76 24.15
CA MET A 199 11.88 2.21 23.39
C MET A 199 13.14 1.98 24.24
N HIS A 200 13.37 2.79 25.28
CA HIS A 200 14.51 2.62 26.17
C HIS A 200 14.38 1.32 26.99
N GLU A 201 13.23 1.08 27.62
CA GLU A 201 13.00 -0.19 28.34
C GLU A 201 13.01 -1.38 27.37
N ALA A 202 12.48 -1.24 26.16
CA ALA A 202 12.60 -2.26 25.12
C ALA A 202 14.06 -2.64 24.86
N LYS A 203 14.96 -1.65 24.87
CA LYS A 203 16.39 -1.85 24.71
C LYS A 203 17.02 -2.55 25.90
N GLU A 204 16.69 -2.13 27.12
CA GLU A 204 17.17 -2.77 28.35
C GLU A 204 16.74 -4.24 28.47
N LYS A 205 15.53 -4.56 27.98
CA LYS A 205 15.00 -5.93 27.93
C LYS A 205 15.45 -6.74 26.71
N GLY A 206 16.31 -6.18 25.85
CA GLY A 206 16.82 -6.88 24.66
C GLY A 206 15.79 -7.14 23.56
N LEU A 207 14.67 -6.40 23.56
CA LEU A 207 13.62 -6.50 22.53
C LEU A 207 13.93 -5.67 21.28
N VAL A 208 14.86 -4.71 21.40
CA VAL A 208 15.28 -3.86 20.29
C VAL A 208 16.24 -4.60 19.38
N LYS A 209 15.94 -4.58 18.10
CA LYS A 209 16.88 -4.92 17.04
C LYS A 209 17.41 -3.63 16.43
N THR A 210 18.70 -3.37 16.58
CA THR A 210 19.37 -2.28 15.87
C THR A 210 19.73 -2.75 14.47
N VAL A 211 19.28 -2.03 13.45
CA VAL A 211 19.37 -2.44 12.05
C VAL A 211 20.08 -1.40 11.20
N GLU A 212 20.74 -1.90 10.15
CA GLU A 212 21.44 -1.07 9.17
C GLU A 212 20.52 -0.67 8.01
N LYS A 213 21.10 0.06 7.05
CA LYS A 213 20.39 0.72 5.94
C LYS A 213 19.47 -0.21 5.14
N ASN A 214 19.96 -1.41 4.82
CA ASN A 214 19.29 -2.34 3.91
C ASN A 214 18.31 -3.28 4.62
N HIS A 215 18.13 -3.15 5.93
CA HIS A 215 17.20 -4.02 6.65
C HIS A 215 15.77 -3.75 6.20
N ILE A 216 15.05 -4.82 5.88
CA ILE A 216 13.64 -4.75 5.52
C ILE A 216 12.82 -4.54 6.78
N ILE A 217 11.95 -3.53 6.74
CA ILE A 217 10.99 -3.24 7.81
C ILE A 217 9.75 -4.09 7.60
N GLU A 218 9.27 -4.68 8.68
CA GLU A 218 8.08 -5.52 8.68
C GLU A 218 6.83 -4.72 9.07
N ASP A 219 5.67 -5.24 8.68
CA ASP A 219 4.38 -4.65 9.04
C ASP A 219 4.18 -4.70 10.55
N GLY A 220 3.83 -3.57 11.16
CA GLY A 220 3.67 -3.48 12.61
C GLY A 220 4.88 -2.95 13.35
N ASP A 221 6.04 -2.82 12.72
CA ASP A 221 7.27 -2.41 13.39
C ASP A 221 7.18 -0.99 13.96
N ILE A 222 7.67 -0.79 15.18
CA ILE A 222 7.92 0.52 15.76
C ILE A 222 9.39 0.85 15.56
N ILE A 223 9.67 2.03 15.01
CA ILE A 223 11.02 2.42 14.60
C ILE A 223 11.44 3.73 15.27
N GLU A 224 12.68 3.77 15.73
CA GLU A 224 13.39 5.00 16.09
C GLU A 224 14.66 5.17 15.24
N ILE A 225 14.71 6.24 14.43
CA ILE A 225 15.85 6.50 13.52
C ILE A 225 16.95 7.25 14.25
N LYS A 226 18.20 6.77 14.13
CA LYS A 226 19.40 7.49 14.54
C LYS A 226 20.08 8.07 13.31
N PHE A 227 20.31 9.38 13.32
CA PHE A 227 20.83 10.13 12.18
C PHE A 227 21.79 11.23 12.64
N ASN A 228 22.60 11.72 11.70
CA ASN A 228 23.42 12.92 11.89
C ASN A 228 23.24 13.85 10.69
N VAL A 229 23.12 15.14 10.96
CA VAL A 229 22.90 16.20 9.94
C VAL A 229 24.14 17.07 9.85
#